data_AF-A0A3L7WEJ1-F1
#
_entry.id   AF-A0A3L7WEJ1-F1
#
_cell.length_a   1.000
_cell.length_b   1.000
_cell.length_c   1.000
_cell.angle_alpha   90.00
_cell.angle_beta   90.00
_cell.angle_gamma   90.00
#
_symmetry.space_group_name_H-M   'P 1'
#
loop_
_entity.id
_entity.type
_entity.pdbx_description
1 polymer ?
#
loop_
_entity_poly.entity_id
_entity_poly.type
_entity_poly.pdbx_seq_one_letter_code
_entity_poly.pdbx_strand_id
1 'polypeptide(L)'
;MTTPRTTPPDMGESPAAGESIETWREALAARRTVAETNVPGALATRPDMEASRRSFIRGSFMGGLGLALLGSVGLLVDYLYPRGVRGFGGPVAAGKITDYKKGAEPKHFLDGQFYVTNLDPAEKRAGGSGGGDGLIALWHKCPHLGCTVPWRPEFDYEGDKGWFRCPCHGSTYTKAGVRVFGPAPRPMDTMKIEVDAAGNVVVQTGVRTLGGPDNPQRAQKFPGLPA
;
A
#
# COMPACT_ATOMS: atom_id res chain seq x y z
N MET A 1 -24.46 12.59 104.88
CA MET A 1 -23.11 13.11 104.57
C MET A 1 -23.26 14.08 103.42
N THR A 2 -23.19 15.37 103.72
CA THR A 2 -23.38 16.50 102.80
C THR A 2 -22.05 16.91 102.19
N THR A 3 -21.88 16.75 100.88
CA THR A 3 -20.80 17.38 100.11
C THR A 3 -21.31 18.68 99.47
N PRO A 4 -20.56 19.79 99.49
CA PRO A 4 -21.01 21.06 98.93
C PRO A 4 -20.99 21.03 97.39
N ARG A 5 -22.02 21.62 96.78
CA ARG A 5 -22.12 21.86 95.33
C ARG A 5 -21.23 23.06 94.99
N THR A 6 -20.13 22.84 94.27
CA THR A 6 -19.32 23.90 93.66
C THR A 6 -20.07 24.52 92.47
N THR A 7 -20.20 25.84 92.47
CA THR A 7 -20.66 26.64 91.33
C THR A 7 -19.65 26.58 90.18
N PRO A 8 -20.10 26.53 88.90
CA PRO A 8 -19.20 26.67 87.76
C PRO A 8 -18.66 28.11 87.68
N PRO A 9 -17.43 28.30 87.16
CA PRO A 9 -16.85 29.63 86.98
C PRO A 9 -17.57 30.39 85.87
N ASP A 10 -17.65 31.70 86.08
CA ASP A 10 -18.18 32.71 85.17
C ASP A 10 -17.45 32.67 83.83
N MET A 11 -18.19 32.37 82.76
CA MET A 11 -17.69 32.42 81.39
C MET A 11 -17.75 33.87 80.93
N GLY A 12 -16.69 34.62 81.24
CA GLY A 12 -16.47 35.96 80.75
C GLY A 12 -16.65 36.05 79.22
N GLU A 13 -17.21 37.17 78.77
CA GLU A 13 -17.53 37.47 77.38
C GLU A 13 -16.38 37.16 76.42
N SER A 14 -16.70 36.52 75.29
CA SER A 14 -15.77 36.33 74.18
C SER A 14 -15.36 37.69 73.61
N PRO A 15 -14.05 38.02 73.51
CA PRO A 15 -13.63 39.28 72.93
C PRO A 15 -14.02 39.34 71.44
N ALA A 16 -14.45 40.52 71.01
CA ALA A 16 -14.90 40.79 69.66
C ALA A 16 -13.79 40.48 68.64
N ALA A 17 -14.16 39.82 67.52
CA ALA A 17 -13.26 39.34 66.47
C ALA A 17 -12.38 40.41 65.76
N GLY A 18 -12.50 41.70 66.13
CA GLY A 18 -11.74 42.82 65.56
C GLY A 18 -10.29 42.92 66.05
N GLU A 19 -10.03 42.82 67.36
CA GLU A 19 -8.69 43.05 67.93
C GLU A 19 -7.63 42.03 67.46
N SER A 20 -8.06 40.81 67.12
CA SER A 20 -7.14 39.77 66.67
C SER A 20 -6.59 40.02 65.26
N ILE A 21 -7.34 40.68 64.36
CA ILE A 21 -6.91 40.83 62.96
C ILE A 21 -5.90 41.98 62.82
N GLU A 22 -6.09 43.08 63.55
CA GLU A 22 -5.13 44.19 63.59
C GLU A 22 -3.77 43.74 64.15
N THR A 23 -3.77 42.94 65.22
CA THR A 23 -2.53 42.42 65.84
C THR A 23 -1.78 41.47 64.91
N TRP A 24 -2.48 40.63 64.14
CA TRP A 24 -1.85 39.80 63.10
C TRP A 24 -1.31 40.63 61.92
N ARG A 25 -1.99 41.71 61.52
CA ARG A 25 -1.52 42.63 60.48
C ARG A 25 -0.26 43.39 60.91
N GLU A 26 -0.22 43.88 62.15
CA GLU A 26 0.96 44.53 62.71
C GLU A 26 2.13 43.56 62.85
N ALA A 27 1.89 42.33 63.31
CA ALA A 27 2.91 41.29 63.37
C ALA A 27 3.48 40.93 61.98
N LEU A 28 2.64 40.89 60.94
CA LEU A 28 3.08 40.65 59.55
C LEU A 28 3.82 41.87 58.97
N ALA A 29 3.39 43.09 59.30
CA ALA A 29 4.06 44.33 58.89
C ALA A 29 5.44 44.45 59.55
N ALA A 30 5.56 44.11 60.84
CA ALA A 30 6.81 44.08 61.58
C ALA A 30 7.77 42.97 61.12
N ARG A 31 7.23 41.87 60.55
CA ARG A 31 8.03 40.77 59.99
C ARG A 31 8.57 41.06 58.59
N ARG A 32 8.21 42.20 57.98
CA ARG A 32 8.86 42.70 56.77
C ARG A 32 10.22 43.28 57.14
N THR A 33 11.15 42.42 57.52
CA THR A 33 12.56 42.76 57.60
C THR A 33 12.96 43.29 56.23
N VAL A 34 13.34 44.55 56.17
CA VAL A 34 14.09 45.11 55.04
C VAL A 34 15.27 44.17 54.84
N ALA A 35 15.30 43.46 53.71
CA ALA A 35 16.46 42.69 53.33
C ALA A 35 17.61 43.69 53.23
N GLU A 36 18.53 43.61 54.17
CA GLU A 36 19.70 44.46 54.24
C GLU A 36 20.55 44.17 52.99
N THR A 37 20.48 45.07 52.02
CA THR A 37 21.21 44.98 50.76
C THR A 37 22.67 45.34 51.01
N ASN A 38 23.43 44.44 51.64
CA ASN A 38 24.88 44.43 51.50
C ASN A 38 25.49 43.11 51.98
N VAL A 39 25.34 42.08 51.16
CA VAL A 39 26.33 41.00 51.08
C VAL A 39 26.90 41.10 49.67
N PRO A 40 28.21 41.30 49.48
CA PRO A 40 28.84 41.11 48.18
C PRO A 40 28.87 39.60 47.90
N GLY A 41 27.69 39.04 47.64
CA GLY A 41 27.57 37.73 47.03
C GLY A 41 28.03 37.92 45.61
N ALA A 42 29.27 37.48 45.32
CA ALA A 42 29.68 37.24 43.95
C ALA A 42 28.51 36.52 43.27
N LEU A 43 27.93 37.17 42.25
CA LEU A 43 26.93 36.55 41.41
C LEU A 43 27.62 35.32 40.83
N ALA A 44 27.38 34.17 41.44
CA ALA A 44 27.69 32.91 40.83
C ALA A 44 26.77 32.87 39.62
N THR A 45 27.27 33.35 38.49
CA THR A 45 26.71 33.10 37.17
C THR A 45 26.75 31.59 37.05
N ARG A 46 25.63 30.96 37.43
CA ARG A 46 25.41 29.56 37.08
C ARG A 46 25.58 29.51 35.57
N PRO A 47 26.49 28.69 35.04
CA PRO A 47 26.52 28.51 33.60
C PRO A 47 25.11 28.11 33.20
N ASP A 48 24.51 28.90 32.31
CA ASP A 48 23.19 28.72 31.73
C ASP A 48 23.20 27.53 30.78
N MET A 49 23.56 26.37 31.32
CA MET A 49 23.75 25.12 30.62
C MET A 49 23.21 23.99 31.49
N GLU A 50 21.95 24.11 31.93
CA GLU A 50 21.23 22.96 32.50
C GLU A 50 19.85 22.90 31.88
N ALA A 51 19.65 21.94 30.97
CA ALA A 51 18.32 21.54 30.56
C ALA A 51 17.49 21.28 31.83
N SER A 52 16.45 22.09 32.06
CA SER A 52 15.57 21.95 33.23
C SER A 52 15.09 20.50 33.33
N ARG A 53 15.00 19.94 34.55
CA ARG A 53 14.44 18.59 34.79
C ARG A 53 13.11 18.36 34.06
N ARG A 54 12.29 19.41 33.97
CA ARG A 54 11.02 19.41 33.23
C ARG A 54 11.23 19.30 31.72
N SER A 55 12.20 20.01 31.16
CA SER A 55 12.57 19.96 29.74
C SER A 55 13.17 18.60 29.38
N PHE A 56 14.01 18.03 30.25
CA PHE A 56 14.53 16.67 30.10
C PHE A 56 13.40 15.64 30.06
N ILE A 57 12.52 15.61 31.06
CA ILE A 57 11.41 14.63 31.11
C ILE A 57 10.46 14.77 29.92
N ARG A 58 10.11 16.00 29.53
CA ARG A 58 9.26 16.25 28.34
C ARG A 58 9.94 15.81 27.05
N GLY A 59 11.23 16.13 26.89
CA GLY A 59 12.03 15.72 25.74
C GLY A 59 12.13 14.20 25.63
N SER A 60 12.42 13.50 26.74
CA SER A 60 12.46 12.05 26.78
C SER A 60 11.10 11.41 26.50
N PHE A 61 10.01 11.95 27.06
CA PHE A 61 8.66 11.43 26.81
C PHE A 61 8.23 11.62 25.35
N MET A 62 8.43 12.81 24.78
CA MET A 62 8.13 13.09 23.37
C MET A 62 9.04 12.30 22.42
N GLY A 63 10.33 12.15 22.75
CA GLY A 63 11.26 11.31 22.00
C GLY A 63 10.85 9.84 22.02
N GLY A 64 10.49 9.32 23.19
CA GLY A 64 9.99 7.94 23.34
C GLY A 64 8.68 7.72 22.57
N LEU A 65 7.73 8.66 22.68
CA LEU A 65 6.47 8.61 21.92
C LEU A 65 6.74 8.67 20.40
N GLY A 66 7.64 9.55 19.96
CA GLY A 66 8.03 9.67 18.55
C GLY A 66 8.66 8.39 18.01
N LEU A 67 9.56 7.77 18.76
CA LEU A 67 10.17 6.48 18.39
C LEU A 67 9.13 5.35 18.33
N ALA A 68 8.21 5.29 19.30
CA ALA A 68 7.15 4.30 19.31
C ALA A 68 6.18 4.46 18.12
N LEU A 69 5.82 5.71 17.78
CA LEU A 69 5.00 6.01 16.62
C LEU A 69 5.71 5.65 15.32
N LEU A 70 6.98 6.02 15.17
CA LEU A 70 7.77 5.70 13.98
C LEU A 70 7.90 4.18 13.80
N GLY A 71 8.17 3.44 14.87
CA GLY A 71 8.21 1.98 14.84
C GLY A 71 6.87 1.36 14.44
N SER A 72 5.77 1.88 15.00
CA SER A 72 4.41 1.41 14.68
C SER A 72 4.04 1.66 13.22
N VAL A 73 4.35 2.84 12.69
CA VAL A 73 4.16 3.15 11.26
C VAL A 73 5.05 2.27 10.39
N GLY A 74 6.30 2.04 10.78
CA GLY A 74 7.21 1.14 10.08
C GLY A 74 6.65 -0.28 9.96
N LEU A 75 6.10 -0.83 11.04
CA LEU A 75 5.45 -2.15 11.04
C LEU A 75 4.17 -2.16 10.18
N LEU A 76 3.37 -1.10 10.21
CA LEU A 76 2.19 -0.98 9.36
C LEU A 76 2.58 -0.96 7.87
N VAL A 77 3.63 -0.20 7.52
CA VAL A 77 4.15 -0.17 6.15
C VAL A 77 4.70 -1.54 5.74
N ASP A 78 5.48 -2.22 6.59
CA ASP A 78 5.98 -3.57 6.31
C ASP A 78 4.84 -4.58 6.11
N TYR A 79 3.80 -4.50 6.95
CA TYR A 79 2.62 -5.35 6.83
C TYR A 79 1.85 -5.12 5.52
N LEU A 80 1.69 -3.86 5.11
CA LEU A 80 1.02 -3.50 3.86
C LEU A 80 1.88 -3.74 2.61
N TYR A 81 3.20 -3.90 2.77
CA TYR A 81 4.10 -4.12 1.65
C TYR A 81 3.95 -5.55 1.11
N PRO A 82 3.59 -5.74 -0.18
CA PRO A 82 3.34 -7.07 -0.72
C PRO A 82 4.64 -7.89 -0.77
N ARG A 83 4.68 -9.01 -0.03
CA ARG A 83 5.79 -9.98 -0.05
C ARG A 83 5.42 -11.22 -0.84
N GLY A 84 6.27 -11.61 -1.78
CA GLY A 84 6.14 -12.89 -2.50
C GLY A 84 4.86 -13.01 -3.33
N VAL A 85 4.51 -11.97 -4.10
CA VAL A 85 3.41 -12.01 -5.07
C VAL A 85 3.55 -13.21 -6.01
N ARG A 86 2.80 -14.27 -5.72
CA ARG A 86 2.59 -15.43 -6.58
C ARG A 86 1.30 -15.19 -7.36
N GLY A 87 1.37 -15.36 -8.69
CA GLY A 87 0.29 -14.97 -9.60
C GLY A 87 0.61 -13.68 -10.35
N PHE A 88 -0.42 -12.89 -10.67
CA PHE A 88 -0.27 -11.62 -11.38
C PHE A 88 0.69 -10.65 -10.66
N GLY A 89 1.69 -10.15 -11.40
CA GLY A 89 2.82 -9.37 -10.88
C GLY A 89 4.13 -10.15 -10.74
N GLY A 90 4.11 -11.48 -10.86
CA GLY A 90 5.28 -12.36 -10.81
C GLY A 90 5.32 -13.41 -11.94
N PRO A 91 6.27 -14.36 -11.89
CA PRO A 91 6.31 -15.49 -12.80
C PRO A 91 5.14 -16.45 -12.53
N VAL A 92 4.43 -16.83 -13.59
CA VAL A 92 3.30 -17.77 -13.53
C VAL A 92 3.56 -18.93 -14.47
N ALA A 93 3.47 -20.16 -13.95
CA ALA A 93 3.62 -21.37 -14.75
C ALA A 93 2.41 -21.54 -15.68
N ALA A 94 2.69 -21.79 -16.96
CA ALA A 94 1.68 -21.96 -18.00
C ALA A 94 1.64 -23.41 -18.56
N GLY A 95 2.20 -24.38 -17.84
CA GLY A 95 2.24 -25.77 -18.28
C GLY A 95 3.42 -26.08 -19.21
N LYS A 96 3.31 -27.14 -20.02
CA LYS A 96 4.41 -27.58 -20.89
C LYS A 96 4.28 -27.00 -22.29
N ILE A 97 5.43 -26.78 -22.93
CA ILE A 97 5.50 -26.28 -24.30
C ILE A 97 4.79 -27.20 -25.31
N THR A 98 4.82 -28.51 -25.05
CA THR A 98 4.15 -29.54 -25.87
C THR A 98 2.64 -29.40 -25.92
N ASP A 99 2.05 -28.71 -24.94
CA ASP A 99 0.60 -28.61 -24.83
C ASP A 99 0.03 -27.55 -25.78
N TYR A 100 0.89 -26.74 -26.41
CA TYR A 100 0.52 -25.62 -27.27
C TYR A 100 0.65 -25.98 -28.75
N LYS A 101 -0.36 -26.67 -29.28
CA LYS A 101 -0.45 -26.97 -30.72
C LYS A 101 -0.56 -25.70 -31.54
N LYS A 102 0.08 -25.70 -32.70
CA LYS A 102 0.09 -24.56 -33.62
C LYS A 102 -1.32 -24.23 -34.12
N GLY A 103 -1.69 -22.95 -34.10
CA GLY A 103 -3.00 -22.47 -34.53
C GLY A 103 -4.17 -22.89 -33.64
N ALA A 104 -3.92 -23.61 -32.54
CA ALA A 104 -4.98 -24.04 -31.62
C ALA A 104 -5.62 -22.86 -30.89
N GLU A 105 -6.69 -23.15 -30.14
CA GLU A 105 -7.37 -22.16 -29.32
C GLU A 105 -6.45 -21.62 -28.21
N PRO A 106 -6.55 -20.31 -27.90
CA PRO A 106 -5.84 -19.71 -26.77
C PRO A 106 -6.19 -20.37 -25.44
N LYS A 107 -5.17 -20.73 -24.67
CA LYS A 107 -5.38 -21.26 -23.32
C LYS A 107 -5.44 -20.15 -22.30
N HIS A 108 -6.47 -20.15 -21.45
CA HIS A 108 -6.66 -19.15 -20.41
C HIS A 108 -6.02 -19.58 -19.09
N PHE A 109 -5.19 -18.71 -18.51
CA PHE A 109 -4.63 -18.88 -17.18
C PHE A 109 -5.21 -17.80 -16.25
N LEU A 110 -6.11 -18.20 -15.37
CA LEU A 110 -6.81 -17.28 -14.46
C LEU A 110 -5.86 -16.67 -13.42
N ASP A 111 -4.93 -17.47 -12.88
CA ASP A 111 -3.98 -17.04 -11.83
C ASP A 111 -3.07 -15.89 -12.29
N GLY A 112 -2.74 -15.88 -13.59
CA GLY A 112 -1.91 -14.86 -14.22
C GLY A 112 -2.68 -13.87 -15.07
N GLN A 113 -4.01 -14.00 -15.20
CA GLN A 113 -4.85 -13.10 -15.98
C GLN A 113 -4.45 -13.00 -17.46
N PHE A 114 -3.93 -14.06 -18.07
CA PHE A 114 -3.46 -14.02 -19.46
C PHE A 114 -3.92 -15.22 -20.29
N TYR A 115 -3.86 -15.06 -21.61
CA TYR A 115 -3.98 -16.13 -22.58
C TYR A 115 -2.61 -16.46 -23.14
N VAL A 116 -2.34 -17.74 -23.40
CA VAL A 116 -1.18 -18.17 -24.20
C VAL A 116 -1.68 -18.85 -25.45
N THR A 117 -1.14 -18.42 -26.59
CA THR A 117 -1.50 -18.93 -27.90
C THR A 117 -0.24 -19.26 -28.69
N ASN A 118 -0.25 -20.37 -29.42
CA ASN A 118 0.74 -20.66 -30.44
C ASN A 118 0.21 -20.21 -31.81
N LEU A 119 0.81 -19.15 -32.34
CA LEU A 119 0.43 -18.53 -33.60
C LEU A 119 0.95 -19.35 -34.80
N ASP A 120 0.12 -19.48 -35.83
CA ASP A 120 0.49 -20.11 -37.10
C ASP A 120 0.73 -19.07 -38.20
N PRO A 121 1.92 -18.97 -38.82
CA PRO A 121 2.16 -18.04 -39.92
C PRO A 121 1.32 -18.33 -41.17
N ALA A 122 0.76 -19.54 -41.32
CA ALA A 122 -0.19 -19.84 -42.38
C ALA A 122 -1.55 -19.14 -42.17
N GLU A 123 -1.85 -18.75 -40.93
CA GLU A 123 -3.13 -18.18 -40.52
C GLU A 123 -3.19 -16.66 -40.77
N LYS A 124 -3.28 -16.29 -42.05
CA LYS A 124 -3.35 -14.88 -42.50
C LYS A 124 -4.76 -14.27 -42.53
N ARG A 125 -5.75 -15.03 -42.05
CA ARG A 125 -7.14 -14.58 -41.91
C ARG A 125 -7.22 -13.36 -40.97
N ALA A 126 -8.25 -12.52 -41.14
CA ALA A 126 -8.39 -11.25 -40.42
C ALA A 126 -8.39 -11.43 -38.89
N GLY A 127 -9.03 -12.50 -38.37
CA GLY A 127 -9.04 -12.84 -36.95
C GLY A 127 -7.92 -13.77 -36.50
N GLY A 128 -7.03 -14.13 -37.42
CA GLY A 128 -5.98 -15.11 -37.23
C GLY A 128 -4.76 -14.61 -36.50
N SER A 129 -3.62 -15.26 -36.76
CA SER A 129 -2.33 -14.87 -36.21
C SER A 129 -1.78 -13.58 -36.82
N GLY A 130 -2.34 -13.11 -37.94
CA GLY A 130 -1.78 -12.00 -38.70
C GLY A 130 -0.42 -12.35 -39.32
N GLY A 131 -0.15 -13.63 -39.54
CA GLY A 131 1.15 -14.12 -40.03
C GLY A 131 2.24 -14.26 -38.97
N GLY A 132 1.90 -14.08 -37.68
CA GLY A 132 2.81 -14.34 -36.57
C GLY A 132 3.13 -15.82 -36.41
N ASP A 133 4.30 -16.14 -35.87
CA ASP A 133 4.76 -17.52 -35.67
C ASP A 133 5.36 -17.69 -34.26
N GLY A 134 4.83 -18.65 -33.51
CA GLY A 134 5.29 -18.99 -32.16
C GLY A 134 4.35 -18.57 -31.04
N LEU A 135 4.84 -18.65 -29.80
CA LEU A 135 4.06 -18.39 -28.60
C LEU A 135 3.92 -16.89 -28.32
N ILE A 136 2.70 -16.48 -27.99
CA ILE A 136 2.38 -15.14 -27.51
C ILE A 136 1.52 -15.24 -26.24
N ALA A 137 1.84 -14.40 -25.25
CA ALA A 137 1.09 -14.27 -24.02
C ALA A 137 0.35 -12.93 -24.04
N LEU A 138 -0.97 -12.97 -24.00
CA LEU A 138 -1.85 -11.80 -24.11
C LEU A 138 -2.50 -11.52 -22.77
N TRP A 139 -2.41 -10.29 -22.27
CA TRP A 139 -3.13 -9.90 -21.07
C TRP A 139 -4.63 -9.90 -21.36
N HIS A 140 -5.42 -10.62 -20.56
CA HIS A 140 -6.87 -10.69 -20.77
C HIS A 140 -7.61 -9.38 -20.47
N LYS A 141 -6.90 -8.34 -20.03
CA LYS A 141 -7.47 -7.04 -19.67
C LYS A 141 -7.67 -6.19 -20.93
N CYS A 142 -8.91 -5.78 -21.16
CA CYS A 142 -9.29 -4.91 -22.26
C CYS A 142 -8.61 -3.53 -22.12
N PRO A 143 -7.86 -3.05 -23.13
CA PRO A 143 -7.29 -1.71 -23.15
C PRO A 143 -8.29 -0.54 -23.13
N HIS A 144 -9.59 -0.81 -23.28
CA HIS A 144 -10.64 0.22 -23.17
C HIS A 144 -10.76 0.70 -21.71
N LEU A 145 -11.39 -0.11 -20.86
CA LEU A 145 -11.68 0.21 -19.46
C LEU A 145 -11.35 -0.94 -18.49
N GLY A 146 -10.66 -1.98 -18.96
CA GLY A 146 -10.12 -3.02 -18.10
C GLY A 146 -10.99 -4.26 -17.87
N CYS A 147 -12.12 -4.42 -18.56
CA CYS A 147 -12.89 -5.67 -18.53
C CYS A 147 -12.06 -6.86 -19.02
N THR A 148 -12.38 -8.07 -18.54
CA THR A 148 -11.82 -9.31 -19.09
C THR A 148 -12.30 -9.55 -20.52
N VAL A 149 -11.40 -9.96 -21.40
CA VAL A 149 -11.67 -10.26 -22.81
C VAL A 149 -11.63 -11.78 -23.02
N PRO A 150 -12.78 -12.47 -23.09
CA PRO A 150 -12.82 -13.90 -23.36
C PRO A 150 -12.49 -14.23 -24.83
N TRP A 151 -11.86 -15.38 -25.05
CA TRP A 151 -11.84 -16.04 -26.37
C TRP A 151 -13.23 -16.60 -26.69
N ARG A 152 -13.71 -16.37 -27.91
CA ARG A 152 -15.03 -16.80 -28.39
C ARG A 152 -14.84 -17.59 -29.69
N PRO A 153 -14.69 -18.93 -29.63
CA PRO A 153 -14.42 -19.76 -30.81
C PRO A 153 -15.57 -19.71 -31.83
N GLU A 154 -16.81 -19.62 -31.38
CA GLU A 154 -18.00 -19.67 -32.22
C GLU A 154 -18.46 -18.29 -32.72
N PHE A 155 -17.89 -17.21 -32.18
CA PHE A 155 -18.27 -15.87 -32.58
C PHE A 155 -17.79 -15.61 -34.02
N ASP A 156 -18.72 -15.27 -34.90
CA ASP A 156 -18.46 -14.96 -36.31
C ASP A 156 -18.40 -13.44 -36.50
N TYR A 157 -17.35 -12.97 -37.15
CA TYR A 157 -17.18 -11.59 -37.57
C TYR A 157 -16.55 -11.55 -38.95
N GLU A 158 -17.23 -10.90 -39.88
CA GLU A 158 -16.81 -10.80 -41.29
C GLU A 158 -16.53 -12.17 -41.95
N GLY A 159 -17.29 -13.21 -41.56
CA GLY A 159 -17.16 -14.56 -42.13
C GLY A 159 -15.97 -15.36 -41.57
N ASP A 160 -15.34 -14.88 -40.50
CA ASP A 160 -14.26 -15.56 -39.80
C ASP A 160 -14.67 -15.84 -38.35
N LYS A 161 -14.27 -17.00 -37.83
CA LYS A 161 -14.61 -17.46 -36.48
C LYS A 161 -13.40 -17.45 -35.55
N GLY A 162 -13.66 -17.39 -34.25
CA GLY A 162 -12.63 -17.40 -33.24
C GLY A 162 -11.99 -16.03 -33.06
N TRP A 163 -12.52 -15.28 -32.08
CA TRP A 163 -12.07 -13.94 -31.76
C TRP A 163 -12.01 -13.72 -30.26
N PHE A 164 -11.13 -12.84 -29.83
CA PHE A 164 -11.23 -12.24 -28.51
C PHE A 164 -12.28 -11.13 -28.56
N ARG A 165 -13.41 -11.28 -27.87
CA ARG A 165 -14.48 -10.28 -27.89
C ARG A 165 -14.86 -9.83 -26.49
N CYS A 166 -14.61 -8.56 -26.21
CA CYS A 166 -14.94 -7.93 -24.93
C CYS A 166 -16.47 -7.76 -24.80
N PRO A 167 -17.11 -8.34 -23.77
CA PRO A 167 -18.57 -8.28 -23.62
C PRO A 167 -19.07 -6.89 -23.18
N CYS A 168 -18.20 -6.04 -22.62
CA CYS A 168 -18.60 -4.74 -22.08
C CYS A 168 -19.02 -3.73 -23.17
N HIS A 169 -18.22 -3.60 -24.23
CA HIS A 169 -18.46 -2.62 -25.30
C HIS A 169 -18.12 -3.17 -26.70
N GLY A 170 -17.94 -4.48 -26.82
CA GLY A 170 -17.75 -5.14 -28.12
C GLY A 170 -16.40 -4.94 -28.78
N SER A 171 -15.34 -4.50 -28.07
CA SER A 171 -14.00 -4.47 -28.65
C SER A 171 -13.56 -5.89 -29.04
N THR A 172 -13.17 -6.06 -30.29
CA THR A 172 -12.81 -7.35 -30.89
C THR A 172 -11.34 -7.35 -31.26
N TYR A 173 -10.65 -8.45 -30.97
CA TYR A 173 -9.22 -8.62 -31.23
C TYR A 173 -8.96 -9.97 -31.92
N THR A 174 -7.94 -9.98 -32.77
CA THR A 174 -7.44 -11.18 -33.46
C THR A 174 -6.83 -12.18 -32.47
N LYS A 175 -6.52 -13.40 -32.92
CA LYS A 175 -5.80 -14.41 -32.13
C LYS A 175 -4.43 -13.91 -31.61
N ALA A 176 -3.81 -12.96 -32.30
CA ALA A 176 -2.59 -12.26 -31.87
C ALA A 176 -2.86 -11.02 -30.98
N GLY A 177 -4.11 -10.74 -30.61
CA GLY A 177 -4.51 -9.62 -29.78
C GLY A 177 -4.56 -8.26 -30.48
N VAL A 178 -4.46 -8.23 -31.82
CA VAL A 178 -4.58 -6.99 -32.61
C VAL A 178 -6.04 -6.54 -32.59
N ARG A 179 -6.31 -5.28 -32.23
CA ARG A 179 -7.67 -4.75 -32.23
C ARG A 179 -8.16 -4.55 -33.67
N VAL A 180 -9.32 -5.12 -34.00
CA VAL A 180 -9.99 -4.93 -35.29
C VAL A 180 -11.24 -4.06 -35.20
N PHE A 181 -11.93 -4.07 -34.06
CA PHE A 181 -13.19 -3.36 -33.90
C PHE A 181 -13.42 -2.85 -32.47
N GLY A 182 -14.27 -1.85 -32.32
CA GLY A 182 -14.78 -1.32 -31.05
C GLY A 182 -13.95 -0.19 -30.44
N PRO A 183 -14.34 0.30 -29.25
CA PRO A 183 -13.85 1.56 -28.69
C PRO A 183 -12.45 1.53 -28.06
N ALA A 184 -11.82 0.35 -27.93
CA ALA A 184 -10.51 0.26 -27.31
C ALA A 184 -9.47 1.08 -28.08
N PRO A 185 -8.64 1.91 -27.43
CA PRO A 185 -7.71 2.81 -28.12
C PRO A 185 -6.50 2.07 -28.73
N ARG A 186 -6.21 0.85 -28.29
CA ARG A 186 -5.06 0.05 -28.73
C ARG A 186 -5.31 -1.48 -28.68
N PRO A 187 -4.44 -2.30 -29.31
CA PRO A 187 -4.40 -3.76 -29.15
C PRO A 187 -4.14 -4.25 -27.72
N MET A 188 -4.37 -5.55 -27.49
CA MET A 188 -4.13 -6.23 -26.20
C MET A 188 -2.65 -6.23 -25.85
N ASP A 189 -2.34 -6.07 -24.56
CA ASP A 189 -0.98 -6.07 -24.06
C ASP A 189 -0.35 -7.47 -24.15
N THR A 190 0.95 -7.51 -24.44
CA THR A 190 1.72 -8.74 -24.48
C THR A 190 2.57 -8.87 -23.21
N MET A 191 2.76 -10.09 -22.73
CA MET A 191 3.65 -10.41 -21.60
C MET A 191 4.86 -11.19 -22.08
N LYS A 192 5.99 -11.05 -21.37
CA LYS A 192 7.20 -11.83 -21.66
C LYS A 192 6.97 -13.31 -21.32
N ILE A 193 7.38 -14.19 -22.23
CA ILE A 193 7.40 -15.64 -22.03
C ILE A 193 8.84 -16.09 -21.87
N GLU A 194 9.07 -17.01 -20.95
CA GLU A 194 10.32 -17.75 -20.78
C GLU A 194 10.00 -19.24 -20.77
N VAL A 195 10.91 -20.05 -21.31
CA VAL A 195 10.78 -21.51 -21.30
C VAL A 195 12.04 -22.08 -20.67
N ASP A 196 11.86 -22.95 -19.68
CA ASP A 196 12.98 -23.60 -19.01
C ASP A 196 13.55 -24.77 -19.84
N ALA A 197 14.70 -25.30 -19.41
CA ALA A 197 15.34 -26.43 -20.08
C ALA A 197 14.51 -27.73 -20.06
N ALA A 198 13.53 -27.85 -19.15
CA ALA A 198 12.61 -28.98 -19.06
C ALA A 198 11.36 -28.80 -19.96
N GLY A 199 11.24 -27.66 -20.65
CA GLY A 199 10.11 -27.34 -21.52
C GLY A 199 8.89 -26.79 -20.79
N ASN A 200 9.02 -26.34 -19.54
CA ASN A 200 7.94 -25.64 -18.85
C ASN A 200 7.89 -24.18 -19.30
N VAL A 201 6.69 -23.72 -19.65
CA VAL A 201 6.43 -22.35 -20.05
C VAL A 201 6.14 -21.52 -18.81
N VAL A 202 6.83 -20.40 -18.65
CA VAL A 202 6.64 -19.43 -17.58
C VAL A 202 6.35 -18.07 -18.19
N VAL A 203 5.25 -17.44 -17.78
CA VAL A 203 4.88 -16.09 -18.21
C VAL A 203 5.24 -15.10 -17.11
N GLN A 204 6.04 -14.10 -17.46
CA GLN A 204 6.46 -13.04 -16.56
C GLN A 204 5.41 -11.92 -16.56
N THR A 205 4.39 -12.06 -15.72
CA THR A 205 3.23 -11.14 -15.73
C THR A 205 3.57 -9.70 -15.29
N GLY A 206 4.69 -9.52 -14.58
CA GLY A 206 5.22 -8.21 -14.22
C GLY A 206 5.91 -7.47 -15.37
N VAL A 207 6.34 -8.17 -16.43
CA VAL A 207 7.01 -7.60 -17.60
C VAL A 207 6.01 -7.55 -18.76
N ARG A 208 5.33 -6.41 -18.87
CA ARG A 208 4.27 -6.19 -19.87
C ARG A 208 4.67 -5.12 -20.88
N THR A 209 4.40 -5.39 -22.15
CA THR A 209 4.57 -4.45 -23.26
C THR A 209 3.19 -4.02 -23.76
N LEU A 210 3.02 -2.71 -23.97
CA LEU A 210 1.76 -2.17 -24.48
C LEU A 210 1.44 -2.74 -25.87
N GLY A 211 0.20 -3.16 -26.07
CA GLY A 211 -0.26 -3.76 -27.31
C GLY A 211 -0.17 -2.82 -28.50
N GLY A 212 0.27 -3.35 -29.65
CA GLY A 212 0.39 -2.63 -30.90
C GLY A 212 0.04 -3.49 -32.13
N PRO A 213 -0.03 -2.90 -33.33
CA PRO A 213 -0.26 -3.64 -34.57
C PRO A 213 0.82 -4.70 -34.84
N ASP A 214 1.99 -4.54 -34.21
CA ASP A 214 3.15 -5.42 -34.26
C ASP A 214 3.04 -6.65 -33.35
N ASN A 215 1.96 -6.83 -32.60
CA ASN A 215 1.75 -8.00 -31.74
C ASN A 215 2.06 -9.36 -32.42
N PRO A 216 1.66 -9.63 -33.69
CA PRO A 216 2.02 -10.86 -34.38
C PRO A 216 3.53 -11.13 -34.44
N GLN A 217 4.34 -10.08 -34.54
CA GLN A 217 5.81 -10.19 -34.63
C GLN A 217 6.48 -10.36 -33.26
N ARG A 218 5.73 -10.15 -32.17
CA ARG A 218 6.22 -10.35 -30.79
C ARG A 218 6.09 -11.81 -30.33
N ALA A 219 5.49 -12.67 -31.15
CA ALA A 219 5.45 -14.09 -30.89
C ALA A 219 6.87 -14.67 -30.90
N GLN A 220 7.17 -15.52 -29.92
CA GLN A 220 8.50 -16.08 -29.70
C GLN A 220 8.49 -17.57 -30.02
N LYS A 221 9.47 -18.01 -30.82
CA LYS A 221 9.68 -19.43 -31.07
C LYS A 221 10.58 -20.01 -30.00
N PHE A 222 10.19 -21.17 -29.48
CA PHE A 222 10.96 -21.88 -28.46
C PHE A 222 11.29 -23.29 -28.95
N PRO A 223 12.45 -23.85 -28.58
CA PRO A 223 12.78 -25.24 -28.87
C PRO A 223 11.74 -26.19 -28.27
N GLY A 224 11.24 -27.15 -29.05
CA GLY A 224 10.23 -28.12 -28.58
C GLY A 224 8.78 -27.66 -28.74
N LEU A 225 8.54 -26.51 -29.36
CA LEU A 225 7.18 -26.12 -29.77
C LEU A 225 6.68 -27.08 -30.87
N PRO A 226 5.49 -27.69 -30.70
CA PRO A 226 4.96 -28.57 -31.73
C PRO A 226 4.65 -27.77 -33.01
N ALA A 227 4.96 -28.42 -34.14
CA ALA A 227 4.76 -27.87 -35.48
C ALA A 227 3.27 -27.73 -35.85
#